data_AF-A0A183LRW8-F1
#
_entry.id   AF-A0A183LRW8-F1
#
_cell.length_a   1.000
_cell.length_b   1.000
_cell.length_c   1.000
_cell.angle_alpha   90.00
_cell.angle_beta   90.00
_cell.angle_gamma   90.00
#
_symmetry.space_group_name_H-M   'P 1'
#
loop_
_entity.id
_entity.type
_entity.pdbx_description
1 polymer ?
#
loop_
_entity_poly.entity_id
_entity_poly.type
_entity_poly.pdbx_seq_one_letter_code
_entity_poly.pdbx_strand_id
1 'polypeptide(L)'
;MLLYSGHEEENAPHTQGVALMLSEVAKNAHVGWESHGFRIIKASFKTKKEGIKMNIIQCYAHTNDSNDTIEEHMEIKTTFNQYQHHNLQDERPDNSTVWS
;
A
#
# COMPACT_ATOMS: atom_id res chain seq x y z
N MET A 1 7.57 -15.54 0.72
CA MET A 1 6.39 -15.15 -0.09
C MET A 1 6.73 -13.81 -0.74
N LEU A 2 6.39 -13.64 -2.01
CA LEU A 2 6.61 -12.39 -2.75
C LEU A 2 5.26 -11.81 -3.13
N LEU A 3 5.01 -10.56 -2.77
CA LEU A 3 3.89 -9.80 -3.29
C LEU A 3 4.42 -8.96 -4.44
N TYR A 4 3.76 -8.99 -5.58
CA TYR A 4 4.22 -8.33 -6.79
C TYR A 4 3.06 -7.58 -7.43
N SER A 5 3.31 -6.33 -7.79
CA SER A 5 2.47 -5.52 -8.66
C SER A 5 3.36 -5.08 -9.81
N GLY A 6 2.87 -5.21 -11.03
CA GLY A 6 3.68 -5.01 -12.23
C GLY A 6 2.93 -5.50 -13.46
N HIS A 7 3.48 -5.22 -14.63
CA HIS A 7 2.89 -5.68 -15.89
C HIS A 7 2.93 -7.21 -15.97
N GLU A 8 1.83 -7.84 -16.39
CA GLU A 8 1.73 -9.31 -16.49
C GLU A 8 2.46 -9.88 -17.72
N GLU A 9 2.95 -9.03 -18.62
CA GLU A 9 3.65 -9.47 -19.83
C GLU A 9 5.04 -10.00 -19.51
N GLU A 10 5.30 -11.25 -19.90
CA GLU A 10 6.55 -11.99 -19.66
C GLU A 10 7.81 -11.26 -20.16
N ASN A 11 7.67 -10.33 -21.11
CA ASN A 11 8.76 -9.55 -21.72
C ASN A 11 8.63 -8.03 -21.50
N ALA A 12 7.70 -7.57 -20.66
CA ALA A 12 7.60 -6.15 -20.36
C ALA A 12 8.88 -5.70 -19.61
N PRO A 13 9.36 -4.47 -19.87
CA PRO A 13 10.45 -3.91 -19.09
C PRO A 13 10.11 -4.01 -17.59
N HIS A 14 10.98 -4.65 -16.81
CA HIS A 14 10.82 -4.81 -15.35
C HIS A 14 10.90 -3.47 -14.58
N THR A 15 10.79 -2.35 -15.29
CA THR A 15 10.99 -0.98 -14.80
C THR A 15 9.75 -0.41 -14.12
N GLN A 16 8.58 -1.06 -14.23
CA GLN A 16 7.30 -0.51 -13.74
C GLN A 16 6.64 -1.33 -12.62
N GLY A 17 7.28 -2.38 -12.13
CA GLY A 17 6.75 -3.20 -11.04
C GLY A 17 7.33 -2.84 -9.67
N VAL A 18 6.55 -3.07 -8.62
CA VAL A 18 6.99 -3.05 -7.23
C VAL A 18 6.83 -4.44 -6.62
N ALA A 19 7.76 -4.82 -5.75
CA ALA A 19 7.72 -6.11 -5.09
C ALA A 19 8.02 -5.98 -3.59
N LEU A 20 7.25 -6.70 -2.77
CA LEU A 20 7.48 -6.82 -1.33
C LEU A 20 7.84 -8.27 -0.98
N MET A 21 9.09 -8.47 -0.57
CA MET A 21 9.56 -9.75 -0.06
C MET A 21 9.21 -9.90 1.42
N LEU A 22 8.55 -11.00 1.77
CA LEU A 22 8.14 -11.28 3.14
C LEU A 22 9.03 -12.35 3.77
N SER A 23 9.55 -12.03 4.97
CA SER A 23 10.17 -13.00 5.86
C SER A 23 9.15 -14.05 6.32
N GLU A 24 9.60 -15.15 6.90
CA GLU A 24 8.71 -16.21 7.39
C GLU A 24 7.72 -15.70 8.45
N VAL A 25 8.21 -14.86 9.36
CA VAL A 25 7.37 -14.23 10.40
C VAL A 25 6.33 -13.31 9.77
N ALA A 26 6.74 -12.46 8.82
CA ALA A 26 5.83 -11.54 8.13
C ALA A 26 4.79 -12.28 7.28
N LYS A 27 5.18 -13.39 6.64
CA LYS A 27 4.28 -14.28 5.91
C LYS A 27 3.19 -14.84 6.82
N ASN A 28 3.54 -15.30 8.02
CA ASN A 28 2.58 -15.86 8.97
C ASN A 28 1.66 -14.77 9.59
N ALA A 29 2.14 -13.54 9.66
CA ALA A 29 1.36 -12.39 10.11
C ALA A 29 0.53 -11.73 8.99
N HIS A 30 0.72 -12.11 7.72
CA HIS A 30 0.04 -11.49 6.59
C HIS A 30 -1.48 -11.72 6.63
N VAL A 31 -2.25 -10.66 6.44
CA VAL A 31 -3.73 -10.70 6.44
C VAL A 31 -4.29 -10.64 5.02
N GLY A 32 -3.65 -9.87 4.15
CA GLY A 32 -4.07 -9.65 2.79
C GLY A 32 -3.27 -8.51 2.15
N TRP A 33 -3.32 -8.43 0.84
CA TRP A 33 -2.68 -7.37 0.07
C TRP A 33 -3.55 -6.95 -1.09
N GLU A 34 -3.30 -5.74 -1.57
CA GLU A 34 -3.97 -5.13 -2.72
C GLU A 34 -2.93 -4.40 -3.56
N SER A 35 -3.00 -4.52 -4.87
CA SER A 35 -2.28 -3.69 -5.84
C SER A 35 -3.18 -2.61 -6.38
N HIS A 36 -2.62 -1.43 -6.61
CA HIS A 36 -3.32 -0.31 -7.24
C HIS A 36 -2.43 0.21 -8.38
N GLY A 37 -2.69 -0.28 -9.59
CA GLY A 37 -1.77 -0.13 -10.72
C GLY A 37 -0.44 -0.87 -10.50
N PHE A 38 0.47 -0.76 -11.45
CA PHE A 38 1.72 -1.53 -11.48
C PHE A 38 2.73 -1.15 -10.39
N ARG A 39 2.64 0.08 -9.88
CA ARG A 39 3.67 0.67 -9.00
C ARG A 39 3.31 0.74 -7.52
N ILE A 40 2.12 0.28 -7.13
CA ILE A 40 1.67 0.31 -5.73
C ILE A 40 1.30 -1.09 -5.26
N ILE A 41 1.87 -1.47 -4.11
CA ILE A 41 1.39 -2.58 -3.28
C ILE A 41 1.04 -2.03 -1.90
N LYS A 42 -0.12 -2.43 -1.38
CA LYS A 42 -0.41 -2.38 0.04
C LYS A 42 -0.54 -3.78 0.60
N ALA A 43 0.10 -4.03 1.73
CA ALA A 43 0.01 -5.28 2.46
C ALA A 43 -0.36 -5.02 3.92
N SER A 44 -1.33 -5.77 4.42
CA SER A 44 -1.78 -5.72 5.81
C SER A 44 -1.23 -6.90 6.61
N PHE A 45 -0.84 -6.65 7.84
CA PHE A 45 -0.28 -7.63 8.76
C PHE A 45 -0.94 -7.55 10.13
N LYS A 46 -1.14 -8.70 10.78
CA LYS A 46 -1.52 -8.75 12.19
C LYS A 46 -0.35 -8.25 13.03
N THR A 47 -0.65 -7.40 14.01
CA THR A 47 0.33 -7.05 15.04
C THR A 47 0.17 -7.96 16.25
N LYS A 48 1.11 -7.87 17.20
CA LYS A 48 0.98 -8.57 18.49
C LYS A 48 -0.18 -8.03 19.34
N LYS A 49 -0.61 -6.78 19.10
CA LYS A 49 -1.74 -6.19 19.80
C LYS A 49 -3.02 -6.54 19.04
N GLU A 50 -3.90 -7.27 19.72
CA GLU A 50 -5.19 -7.67 19.15
C GLU A 50 -6.01 -6.43 18.75
N GLY A 51 -6.75 -6.53 17.65
CA GLY A 51 -7.50 -5.42 17.05
C GLY A 51 -6.66 -4.44 16.23
N ILE A 52 -5.32 -4.45 16.33
CA ILE A 52 -4.45 -3.56 15.54
C ILE A 52 -3.80 -4.30 14.38
N LYS A 53 -3.96 -3.75 13.18
CA LYS A 53 -3.29 -4.19 11.95
C LYS A 53 -2.22 -3.18 11.56
N MET A 54 -1.08 -3.67 11.08
CA MET A 54 -0.04 -2.85 10.46
C MET A 54 -0.21 -2.89 8.95
N ASN A 55 -0.23 -1.73 8.30
CA ASN A 55 -0.27 -1.64 6.84
C ASN A 55 1.08 -1.15 6.33
N ILE A 56 1.63 -1.83 5.33
CA ILE A 56 2.80 -1.40 4.57
C ILE A 56 2.30 -1.00 3.19
N ILE A 57 2.58 0.24 2.78
CA ILE A 57 2.32 0.72 1.43
C ILE A 57 3.68 1.01 0.78
N GLN A 58 3.95 0.31 -0.31
CA GLN A 58 5.14 0.53 -1.11
C GLN A 58 4.73 1.10 -2.46
N CYS A 59 5.32 2.23 -2.81
CA CYS A 59 5.06 2.94 -4.05
C CYS A 59 6.40 3.38 -4.66
N TYR A 60 6.56 3.22 -5.97
CA TYR A 60 7.68 3.81 -6.71
C TYR A 60 7.24 5.13 -7.36
N ALA A 61 7.93 6.22 -7.02
CA ALA A 61 7.65 7.54 -7.56
C ALA A 61 8.10 7.63 -9.02
N HIS A 62 7.27 8.28 -9.84
CA HIS A 62 7.57 8.51 -11.24
C HIS A 62 8.86 9.31 -11.43
N THR A 63 9.78 8.82 -12.26
CA THR A 63 10.95 9.60 -12.72
C THR A 63 10.50 10.48 -13.88
N ASN A 64 10.69 11.79 -13.77
CA ASN A 64 10.15 12.90 -14.60
C ASN A 64 10.31 12.79 -16.15
N ASP A 65 10.84 11.69 -16.67
CA ASP A 65 11.27 11.49 -18.07
C ASP A 65 10.41 10.48 -18.85
N SER A 66 9.43 9.84 -18.22
CA SER A 66 8.58 8.84 -18.89
C SER A 66 7.21 9.41 -19.26
N ASN A 67 6.74 9.05 -20.45
CA ASN A 67 5.42 9.37 -20.98
C ASN A 67 4.33 8.52 -20.30
N ASP A 68 4.36 8.43 -18.97
CA ASP A 68 3.38 7.69 -18.20
C ASP A 68 2.00 8.23 -18.51
N THR A 69 1.07 7.31 -18.71
CA THR A 69 -0.30 7.67 -19.05
C THR A 69 -0.87 8.52 -17.92
N ILE A 70 -1.60 9.58 -18.29
CA ILE A 70 -2.28 10.47 -17.34
C ILE A 70 -3.14 9.66 -16.35
N GLU A 71 -3.64 8.50 -16.78
CA GLU A 71 -4.42 7.54 -16.00
C GLU A 71 -3.63 6.97 -14.81
N GLU A 72 -2.40 6.49 -15.00
CA GLU A 72 -1.57 5.95 -13.91
C GLU A 72 -1.27 7.03 -12.84
N HIS A 73 -0.99 8.26 -13.27
CA HIS A 73 -0.77 9.38 -12.33
C HIS A 73 -2.03 9.70 -11.52
N MET A 74 -3.19 9.68 -12.17
CA MET A 74 -4.47 9.96 -11.54
C MET A 74 -4.88 8.85 -10.56
N GLU A 75 -4.60 7.59 -10.89
CA GLU A 75 -4.83 6.45 -9.99
C GLU A 75 -3.93 6.52 -8.75
N ILE A 76 -2.62 6.73 -8.92
CA ILE A 76 -1.68 6.84 -7.80
C ILE A 76 -2.10 7.96 -6.84
N LYS A 77 -2.46 9.13 -7.37
CA LYS A 77 -2.89 10.29 -6.59
C LYS A 77 -4.23 10.04 -5.88
N THR A 78 -5.18 9.39 -6.56
CA THR A 78 -6.49 9.05 -5.99
C THR A 78 -6.34 8.04 -4.85
N THR A 79 -5.56 6.99 -5.06
CA THR A 79 -5.26 5.98 -4.05
C THR A 79 -4.55 6.57 -2.84
N PHE A 80 -3.55 7.44 -3.04
CA PHE A 80 -2.88 8.13 -1.95
C PHE A 80 -3.86 8.97 -1.12
N ASN A 81 -4.70 9.78 -1.78
CA ASN A 81 -5.70 10.61 -1.11
C ASN A 81 -6.78 9.80 -0.39
N GLN A 82 -7.25 8.70 -1.00
CA GLN A 82 -8.18 7.77 -0.36
C GLN A 82 -7.60 7.17 0.92
N TYR A 83 -6.31 6.80 0.91
CA TYR A 83 -5.64 6.30 2.12
C TYR A 83 -5.48 7.37 3.20
N GLN A 84 -5.11 8.60 2.83
CA GLN A 84 -5.07 9.70 3.80
C GLN A 84 -6.45 9.89 4.45
N HIS A 85 -7.52 9.81 3.67
CA HIS A 85 -8.88 9.98 4.18
C HIS A 85 -9.37 8.80 5.04
N HIS A 86 -9.04 7.55 4.67
CA HIS A 86 -9.44 6.36 5.45
C HIS A 86 -8.71 6.28 6.80
N ASN A 87 -7.42 6.63 6.85
CA ASN A 87 -6.66 6.65 8.10
C ASN A 87 -7.16 7.73 9.08
N LEU A 88 -7.67 8.86 8.57
CA LEU A 88 -8.26 9.93 9.39
C LEU A 88 -9.62 9.53 10.02
N GLN A 89 -10.30 8.51 9.50
CA GLN A 89 -11.57 8.03 10.06
C GLN A 89 -11.40 6.99 11.18
N ASP A 90 -10.28 6.26 11.18
CA ASP A 90 -9.90 5.33 12.26
C ASP A 90 -9.35 6.07 13.51
N GLU A 91 -8.94 7.34 13.38
CA GLU A 91 -8.54 8.21 14.50
C GLU A 91 -9.71 8.98 15.13
N ARG A 92 -10.84 8.32 15.45
CA ARG A 92 -11.75 8.94 16.45
C ARG A 92 -11.18 8.70 17.85
N PRO A 93 -10.80 9.74 18.59
CA PRO A 93 -10.48 9.57 20.00
C PRO A 93 -11.76 9.28 20.76
N ASP A 94 -11.73 8.26 21.61
CA ASP A 94 -12.71 8.03 22.67
C ASP A 94 -12.86 9.32 23.47
N ASN A 95 -14.05 9.92 23.40
CA ASN A 95 -14.36 11.21 24.00
C ASN A 95 -14.70 11.02 25.49
N SER A 96 -13.73 10.59 26.29
CA SER A 96 -13.83 10.64 27.74
C SER A 96 -12.53 11.15 28.38
N THR A 97 -12.22 12.44 28.21
CA THR A 97 -11.39 13.15 29.19
C THR A 97 -11.87 14.60 29.28
N VAL A 98 -12.81 14.82 30.21
CA VAL A 98 -13.12 16.13 30.75
C VAL A 98 -11.93 16.51 31.64
N TRP A 99 -11.18 17.54 31.26
CA TRP A 99 -10.15 18.12 32.13
C TRP A 99 -10.85 19.11 33.08
N SER A 100 -10.77 18.83 34.39
CA SER A 100 -10.92 19.83 35.46
C SER A 100 -9.55 20.42 35.79
#